data_AF-A0A1E5SHG6-F1
#
_entry.id   AF-A0A1E5SHG6-F1
#
_cell.length_a   1.000
_cell.length_b   1.000
_cell.length_c   1.000
_cell.angle_alpha   90.00
_cell.angle_beta   90.00
_cell.angle_gamma   90.00
#
_symmetry.space_group_name_H-M   'P 1'
#
loop_
_entity.id
_entity.type
_entity.pdbx_description
1 polymer ?
#
loop_
_entity_poly.entity_id
_entity_poly.type
_entity_poly.pdbx_seq_one_letter_code
_entity_poly.pdbx_strand_id
1 'polypeptide(L)'
;MKNHPDLKAKNTLFYRGNQSISVDFSATEISSDGSLILLEKLERDNKLLSHFGKLLPDDRNPKYITYSREHQLKQRVFMLMLGYEDANDVIHLQNDPLFKDVLQGDLASQSTISRFENSLDIASIFKLSYAWIDHYVSSLKGRNKVIIDIDARDDSTYGTQQLSMFNGVLW
;
A
#
# COMPACT_ATOMS: atom_id res chain seq x y z
N MET A 1 -1.44 23.85 -37.77
CA MET A 1 -2.57 23.01 -37.35
C MET A 1 -2.04 22.12 -36.23
N LYS A 2 -2.39 22.38 -34.96
CA LYS A 2 -1.92 21.54 -33.84
C LYS A 2 -2.67 20.21 -33.94
N ASN A 3 -1.94 19.10 -34.05
CA ASN A 3 -2.53 17.77 -33.92
C ASN A 3 -3.12 17.68 -32.51
N HIS A 4 -4.44 17.80 -32.40
CA HIS A 4 -5.13 17.41 -31.19
C HIS A 4 -4.99 15.89 -31.06
N PRO A 5 -4.64 15.36 -29.88
CA PRO A 5 -4.63 13.93 -29.66
C PRO A 5 -6.01 13.37 -30.04
N ASP A 6 -6.04 12.23 -30.74
CA ASP A 6 -7.28 11.61 -31.15
C ASP A 6 -8.03 11.13 -29.90
N LEU A 7 -8.97 11.96 -29.42
CA LEU A 7 -9.74 11.77 -28.18
C LEU A 7 -10.59 10.49 -28.18
N LYS A 8 -10.64 9.75 -29.29
CA LYS A 8 -11.35 8.48 -29.45
C LYS A 8 -10.49 7.23 -29.24
N ALA A 9 -9.18 7.36 -29.06
CA ALA A 9 -8.30 6.22 -28.82
C ALA A 9 -8.52 5.64 -27.42
N LYS A 10 -9.31 4.55 -27.32
CA LYS A 10 -9.43 3.75 -26.09
C LYS A 10 -8.17 2.92 -25.92
N ASN A 11 -7.38 3.25 -24.89
CA ASN A 11 -6.19 2.47 -24.53
C ASN A 11 -6.52 1.57 -23.35
N THR A 12 -6.47 0.25 -23.56
CA THR A 12 -6.59 -0.74 -22.49
C THR A 12 -5.32 -0.73 -21.63
N LEU A 13 -5.47 -0.52 -20.32
CA LEU A 13 -4.37 -0.51 -19.37
C LEU A 13 -4.06 -1.90 -18.79
N PHE A 14 -5.12 -2.62 -18.40
CA PHE A 14 -5.05 -3.99 -17.91
C PHE A 14 -6.45 -4.64 -17.91
N TYR A 15 -6.49 -5.95 -17.62
CA TYR A 15 -7.71 -6.70 -17.44
C TYR A 15 -7.93 -7.01 -15.96
N ARG A 16 -9.15 -6.78 -15.49
CA ARG A 16 -9.67 -7.19 -14.18
C ARG A 16 -10.60 -8.38 -14.40
N GLY A 17 -10.06 -9.59 -14.32
CA GLY A 17 -10.79 -10.79 -14.75
C GLY A 17 -11.16 -10.68 -16.23
N ASN A 18 -12.45 -10.80 -16.56
CA ASN A 18 -12.94 -10.64 -17.93
C ASN A 18 -13.28 -9.19 -18.31
N GLN A 19 -13.07 -8.23 -17.40
CA GLN A 19 -13.34 -6.82 -17.63
C GLN A 19 -12.07 -6.10 -18.09
N SER A 20 -12.11 -5.43 -19.23
CA SER A 20 -11.04 -4.54 -19.66
C SER A 20 -11.13 -3.19 -18.96
N ILE A 21 -10.03 -2.72 -18.38
CA ILE A 21 -9.92 -1.36 -17.85
C ILE A 21 -9.21 -0.50 -18.90
N SER A 22 -9.87 0.55 -19.36
CA SER A 22 -9.36 1.45 -20.41
C SER A 22 -9.49 2.90 -20.00
N VAL A 23 -8.60 3.75 -20.54
CA VAL A 23 -8.68 5.19 -20.36
C VAL A 23 -9.20 5.83 -21.65
N ASP A 24 -10.15 6.75 -21.47
CA ASP A 24 -10.58 7.71 -22.47
C ASP A 24 -10.81 9.10 -21.83
N PHE A 25 -11.19 10.09 -22.63
CA PHE A 25 -11.39 11.47 -22.19
C PHE A 25 -12.88 11.84 -22.04
N SER A 26 -13.76 10.85 -21.80
CA SER A 26 -15.21 11.03 -21.77
C SER A 26 -15.87 10.73 -20.42
N ALA A 27 -15.10 10.83 -19.33
CA ALA A 27 -15.56 10.44 -18.00
C ALA A 27 -16.76 11.29 -17.50
N THR A 28 -17.78 10.60 -16.98
CA THR A 28 -18.98 11.20 -16.35
C THR A 28 -18.77 11.58 -14.89
N GLU A 29 -17.84 10.90 -14.22
CA GLU A 29 -17.40 11.19 -12.86
C GLU A 29 -15.91 11.53 -12.88
N ILE A 30 -15.47 12.35 -11.93
CA ILE A 30 -14.11 12.90 -11.90
C ILE A 30 -13.40 12.39 -10.65
N SER A 31 -12.15 11.98 -10.81
CA SER A 31 -11.20 11.73 -9.74
C SER A 31 -9.91 12.49 -10.00
N SER A 32 -9.27 12.97 -8.95
CA SER A 32 -7.95 13.63 -9.01
C SER A 32 -6.80 12.63 -8.81
N ASP A 33 -7.10 11.40 -8.39
CA ASP A 33 -6.13 10.39 -7.95
C ASP A 33 -5.85 9.33 -9.03
N GLY A 34 -5.65 9.77 -10.27
CA GLY A 34 -5.48 8.88 -11.42
C GLY A 34 -4.33 7.87 -11.31
N SER A 35 -3.31 8.16 -10.49
CA SER A 35 -2.20 7.24 -10.20
C SER A 35 -2.64 5.98 -9.44
N LEU A 36 -3.83 5.96 -8.82
CA LEU A 36 -4.43 4.75 -8.22
C LEU A 36 -4.51 3.58 -9.20
N ILE A 37 -4.77 3.86 -10.48
CA ILE A 37 -4.86 2.84 -11.52
C ILE A 37 -3.51 2.13 -11.70
N LEU A 38 -2.41 2.88 -11.61
CA LEU A 38 -1.06 2.32 -11.67
C LEU A 38 -0.75 1.50 -10.41
N LEU A 39 -1.12 2.00 -9.23
CA LEU A 39 -0.97 1.25 -7.98
C LEU A 39 -1.77 -0.06 -8.00
N GLU A 40 -2.99 -0.05 -8.54
CA GLU A 40 -3.81 -1.25 -8.71
C GLU A 40 -3.13 -2.25 -9.65
N LYS A 41 -2.61 -1.78 -10.79
CA LYS A 41 -1.87 -2.63 -11.73
C LYS A 41 -0.66 -3.27 -11.05
N LEU A 42 0.15 -2.48 -10.34
CA LEU A 42 1.31 -2.99 -9.60
C LEU A 42 0.92 -4.04 -8.57
N GLU A 43 -0.13 -3.81 -7.79
CA GLU A 43 -0.59 -4.80 -6.80
C GLU A 43 -1.16 -6.05 -7.48
N ARG A 44 -1.83 -5.95 -8.63
CA ARG A 44 -2.31 -7.13 -9.38
C ARG A 44 -1.18 -8.00 -9.89
N ASP A 45 -0.12 -7.37 -10.38
CA ASP A 45 1.03 -8.05 -10.97
C ASP A 45 1.91 -8.71 -9.89
N ASN A 46 2.08 -8.05 -8.73
CA ASN A 46 3.01 -8.50 -7.68
C ASN A 46 2.33 -9.19 -6.49
N LYS A 47 1.05 -8.91 -6.22
CA LYS A 47 0.25 -9.44 -5.09
C LYS A 47 0.91 -9.23 -3.73
N LEU A 48 1.62 -8.12 -3.57
CA LEU A 48 2.43 -7.83 -2.39
C LEU A 48 1.52 -7.59 -1.19
N LEU A 49 0.54 -6.71 -1.33
CA LEU A 49 -0.41 -6.38 -0.27
C LEU A 49 -1.34 -7.56 0.03
N SER A 50 -1.71 -8.36 -0.98
CA SER A 50 -2.45 -9.61 -0.77
C SER A 50 -1.65 -10.64 0.03
N HIS A 51 -0.35 -10.76 -0.22
CA HIS A 51 0.53 -11.64 0.55
C HIS A 51 0.63 -11.17 2.00
N PHE A 52 1.00 -9.91 2.24
CA PHE A 52 1.12 -9.37 3.59
C PHE A 52 -0.21 -9.33 4.34
N GLY A 53 -1.32 -9.04 3.63
CA GLY A 53 -2.68 -9.03 4.17
C GLY A 53 -3.05 -10.30 4.92
N LYS A 54 -2.58 -11.47 4.44
CA LYS A 54 -2.81 -12.79 5.05
C LYS A 54 -1.96 -13.06 6.29
N LEU A 55 -0.87 -12.31 6.47
CA LEU A 55 0.04 -12.47 7.60
C LEU A 55 -0.41 -11.66 8.82
N LEU A 56 -1.18 -10.60 8.58
CA LEU A 56 -1.70 -9.70 9.62
C LEU A 56 -2.67 -10.43 10.55
N PRO A 57 -2.57 -10.23 11.87
CA PRO A 57 -3.50 -10.81 12.82
C PRO A 57 -4.90 -10.18 12.65
N ASP A 58 -5.92 -11.02 12.83
CA ASP A 58 -7.30 -10.57 12.91
C ASP A 58 -8.03 -11.33 14.02
N ASP A 59 -7.98 -10.77 15.22
CA ASP A 59 -8.61 -11.26 16.45
C ASP A 59 -10.06 -10.75 16.61
N ARG A 60 -10.52 -9.93 15.66
CA ARG A 60 -11.89 -9.39 15.66
C ARG A 60 -12.88 -10.52 15.42
N ASN A 61 -14.06 -10.39 16.01
CA ASN A 61 -15.14 -11.35 15.76
C ASN A 61 -15.58 -11.31 14.28
N PRO A 62 -15.48 -12.43 13.53
CA PRO A 62 -15.77 -12.46 12.10
C PRO A 62 -17.17 -11.98 11.71
N LYS A 63 -18.15 -12.10 12.62
CA LYS A 63 -19.53 -11.64 12.38
C LYS A 63 -19.66 -10.12 12.24
N TYR A 64 -18.67 -9.36 12.69
CA TYR A 64 -18.68 -7.90 12.69
C TYR A 64 -17.57 -7.31 11.79
N ILE A 65 -16.95 -8.14 10.94
CA ILE A 65 -15.92 -7.68 10.00
C ILE A 65 -16.59 -7.21 8.72
N THR A 66 -16.55 -5.89 8.49
CA THR A 66 -16.90 -5.29 7.19
C THR A 66 -15.70 -5.27 6.23
N TYR A 67 -14.52 -4.99 6.76
CA TYR A 67 -13.28 -4.81 5.98
C TYR A 67 -12.21 -5.79 6.45
N SER A 68 -11.71 -6.62 5.53
CA SER A 68 -10.59 -7.53 5.82
C SER A 68 -9.31 -6.75 6.13
N ARG A 69 -8.30 -7.43 6.70
CA ARG A 69 -6.97 -6.86 6.88
C ARG A 69 -6.30 -6.50 5.56
N GLU A 70 -6.47 -7.32 4.53
CA GLU A 70 -6.01 -7.03 3.17
C GLU A 70 -6.65 -5.75 2.61
N HIS A 71 -7.96 -5.55 2.82
CA HIS A 71 -8.64 -4.32 2.41
C HIS A 71 -8.11 -3.08 3.12
N GLN A 72 -7.99 -3.14 4.45
CA GLN A 72 -7.45 -2.04 5.27
C GLN A 72 -6.00 -1.71 4.88
N LEU A 73 -5.17 -2.74 4.69
CA LEU A 73 -3.78 -2.59 4.26
C LEU A 73 -3.70 -1.94 2.87
N LYS A 74 -4.49 -2.43 1.90
CA LYS A 74 -4.51 -1.90 0.54
C LYS A 74 -4.93 -0.43 0.53
N GLN A 75 -6.05 -0.11 1.18
CA GLN A 75 -6.50 1.27 1.31
C GLN A 75 -5.41 2.14 1.92
N ARG A 76 -4.81 1.69 3.02
CA ARG A 76 -3.84 2.51 3.75
C ARG A 76 -2.57 2.76 2.94
N VAL A 77 -2.00 1.73 2.33
CA VAL A 77 -0.82 1.87 1.47
C VAL A 77 -1.11 2.79 0.29
N PHE A 78 -2.27 2.65 -0.36
CA PHE A 78 -2.61 3.49 -1.50
C PHE A 78 -2.79 4.95 -1.11
N MET A 79 -3.43 5.23 0.04
CA MET A 79 -3.53 6.57 0.59
C MET A 79 -2.14 7.18 0.89
N LEU A 80 -1.23 6.42 1.52
CA LEU A 80 0.13 6.90 1.78
C LEU A 80 0.90 7.22 0.49
N MET A 81 0.77 6.38 -0.54
CA MET A 81 1.42 6.59 -1.84
C MET A 81 0.91 7.84 -2.57
N LEU A 82 -0.29 8.33 -2.22
CA LEU A 82 -0.89 9.54 -2.76
C LEU A 82 -0.63 10.78 -1.88
N GLY A 83 0.04 10.61 -0.73
CA GLY A 83 0.35 11.71 0.20
C GLY A 83 -0.71 11.95 1.29
N TYR A 84 -1.68 11.03 1.46
CA TYR A 84 -2.71 11.12 2.50
C TYR A 84 -2.24 10.45 3.80
N GLU A 85 -1.47 11.18 4.60
CA GLU A 85 -0.76 10.63 5.77
C GLU A 85 -1.63 10.47 7.03
N ASP A 86 -2.56 11.37 7.32
CA ASP A 86 -3.30 11.38 8.60
C ASP A 86 -4.64 10.63 8.59
N ALA A 87 -5.02 10.10 7.42
CA ALA A 87 -6.26 9.39 7.14
C ALA A 87 -7.56 10.18 7.38
N ASN A 88 -7.52 11.50 7.61
CA ASN A 88 -8.73 12.32 7.71
C ASN A 88 -9.42 12.51 6.35
N ASP A 89 -8.64 12.44 5.26
CA ASP A 89 -9.11 12.59 3.88
C ASP A 89 -10.12 11.52 3.48
N VAL A 90 -10.18 10.40 4.22
CA VAL A 90 -11.19 9.34 4.02
C VAL A 90 -12.61 9.91 3.96
N ILE A 91 -12.92 10.97 4.72
CA ILE A 91 -14.25 11.62 4.71
C ILE A 91 -14.62 12.13 3.31
N HIS A 92 -13.64 12.60 2.56
CA HIS A 92 -13.79 13.07 1.19
C HIS A 92 -13.61 11.93 0.19
N LEU A 93 -12.52 11.16 0.32
CA LEU A 93 -12.13 10.08 -0.60
C LEU A 93 -13.14 8.91 -0.62
N GLN A 94 -13.94 8.72 0.43
CA GLN A 94 -15.02 7.73 0.40
C GLN A 94 -16.06 7.99 -0.69
N ASN A 95 -16.09 9.18 -1.29
CA ASN A 95 -16.98 9.50 -2.42
C ASN A 95 -16.24 9.49 -3.76
N ASP A 96 -14.93 9.28 -3.78
CA ASP A 96 -14.16 9.21 -5.02
C ASP A 96 -14.46 7.89 -5.75
N PRO A 97 -14.94 7.94 -7.00
CA PRO A 97 -15.36 6.75 -7.73
C PRO A 97 -14.19 5.82 -8.07
N LEU A 98 -12.99 6.37 -8.26
CA LEU A 98 -11.80 5.60 -8.59
C LEU A 98 -11.29 4.84 -7.36
N PHE A 99 -11.33 5.46 -6.19
CA PHE A 99 -11.03 4.78 -4.93
C PHE A 99 -11.99 3.61 -4.67
N LYS A 100 -13.30 3.82 -4.85
CA LYS A 100 -14.30 2.74 -4.71
C LYS A 100 -14.08 1.62 -5.70
N ASP A 101 -13.78 1.96 -6.96
CA ASP A 101 -13.48 0.97 -7.98
C ASP A 101 -12.21 0.19 -7.63
N VAL A 102 -11.10 0.85 -7.33
CA VAL A 102 -9.81 0.19 -7.05
C VAL A 102 -9.85 -0.67 -5.78
N LEU A 103 -10.59 -0.24 -4.76
CA LEU A 103 -10.80 -1.00 -3.52
C LEU A 103 -11.93 -2.02 -3.62
N GLN A 104 -12.68 -2.04 -4.73
CA GLN A 104 -13.82 -2.94 -4.95
C GLN A 104 -14.89 -2.82 -3.86
N GLY A 105 -15.15 -1.60 -3.39
CA GLY A 105 -16.12 -1.33 -2.33
C GLY A 105 -15.89 0.01 -1.63
N ASP A 106 -16.63 0.23 -0.55
CA ASP A 106 -16.49 1.43 0.27
C ASP A 106 -15.17 1.43 1.08
N LEU A 107 -14.77 2.62 1.50
CA LEU A 107 -13.56 2.83 2.27
C LEU A 107 -13.82 2.55 3.75
N ALA A 108 -12.85 1.90 4.40
CA ALA A 108 -12.79 1.86 5.84
C ALA A 108 -12.62 3.29 6.38
N SER A 109 -13.44 3.66 7.37
CA SER A 109 -13.40 4.97 7.99
C SER A 109 -12.03 5.26 8.63
N GLN A 110 -11.73 6.54 8.86
CA GLN A 110 -10.51 6.97 9.57
C GLN A 110 -10.31 6.20 10.89
N SER A 111 -11.36 6.05 11.70
CA SER A 111 -11.27 5.32 12.97
C SER A 111 -11.05 3.81 12.78
N THR A 112 -11.51 3.24 11.68
CA THR A 112 -11.25 1.83 11.34
C THR A 112 -9.78 1.63 10.93
N ILE A 113 -9.22 2.55 10.14
CA ILE A 113 -7.81 2.55 9.76
C ILE A 113 -6.91 2.77 10.97
N SER A 114 -7.24 3.72 11.84
CA SER A 114 -6.48 3.97 13.07
C SER A 114 -6.43 2.74 13.99
N ARG A 115 -7.56 2.03 14.18
CA ARG A 115 -7.56 0.75 14.92
C ARG A 115 -6.74 -0.33 14.22
N PHE A 116 -6.74 -0.36 12.89
CA PHE A 116 -5.92 -1.29 12.13
C PHE A 116 -4.43 -1.05 12.37
N GLU A 117 -3.94 0.19 12.26
CA GLU A 117 -2.54 0.54 12.50
C GLU A 117 -2.09 0.18 13.92
N ASN A 118 -2.98 0.33 14.91
CA ASN A 118 -2.73 0.01 16.31
C ASN A 118 -2.98 -1.46 16.68
N SER A 119 -3.31 -2.33 15.73
CA SER A 119 -3.58 -3.75 16.00
C SER A 119 -2.38 -4.67 15.87
N LEU A 120 -1.23 -4.14 15.45
CA LEU A 120 -0.01 -4.93 15.25
C LEU A 120 0.79 -5.03 16.54
N ASP A 121 1.15 -6.26 16.89
CA ASP A 121 2.08 -6.55 17.98
C ASP A 121 3.51 -6.80 17.44
N ILE A 122 4.47 -6.91 18.35
CA ILE A 122 5.88 -7.17 18.01
C ILE A 122 6.03 -8.46 17.19
N ALA A 123 5.24 -9.51 17.51
CA ALA A 123 5.28 -10.76 16.77
C ALA A 123 4.84 -10.58 15.30
N SER A 124 3.82 -9.77 15.06
CA SER A 124 3.36 -9.40 13.72
C SER A 124 4.44 -8.64 12.96
N ILE A 125 5.14 -7.71 13.62
CA ILE A 125 6.26 -6.97 13.00
C ILE A 125 7.33 -7.94 12.51
N PHE A 126 7.81 -8.85 13.36
CA PHE A 126 8.80 -9.85 12.95
C PHE A 126 8.31 -10.73 11.79
N LYS A 127 7.04 -11.17 11.84
CA LYS A 127 6.44 -11.98 10.77
C LYS A 127 6.44 -11.25 9.43
N LEU A 128 6.10 -9.96 9.42
CA LEU A 128 6.15 -9.13 8.21
C LEU A 128 7.60 -8.93 7.74
N SER A 129 8.55 -8.68 8.66
CA SER A 129 9.98 -8.56 8.32
C SER A 129 10.52 -9.83 7.66
N TYR A 130 10.21 -11.00 8.21
CA TYR A 130 10.62 -12.28 7.62
C TYR A 130 9.99 -12.50 6.25
N ALA A 131 8.70 -12.21 6.08
CA ALA A 131 8.05 -12.31 4.78
C ALA A 131 8.69 -11.41 3.71
N TRP A 132 9.15 -10.21 4.10
CA TRP A 132 9.93 -9.35 3.21
C TRP A 132 11.28 -9.97 2.82
N ILE A 133 12.02 -10.51 3.79
CA ILE A 133 13.29 -11.19 3.55
C ILE A 133 13.08 -12.40 2.63
N ASP A 134 12.08 -13.23 2.91
CA ASP A 134 11.76 -14.43 2.12
C ASP A 134 11.40 -14.06 0.68
N HIS A 135 10.61 -13.00 0.49
CA HIS A 135 10.29 -12.48 -0.84
C HIS A 135 11.55 -11.99 -1.58
N TYR A 136 12.42 -11.23 -0.90
CA TYR A 136 13.68 -10.76 -1.47
C TYR A 136 14.59 -11.94 -1.85
N VAL A 137 14.82 -12.88 -0.95
CA VAL A 137 15.65 -14.08 -1.18
C VAL A 137 15.11 -14.90 -2.35
N SER A 138 13.79 -15.07 -2.43
CA SER A 138 13.15 -15.76 -3.56
C SER A 138 13.42 -15.07 -4.90
N SER A 139 13.51 -13.73 -4.92
CA SER A 139 13.85 -12.96 -6.12
C SER A 139 15.30 -13.12 -6.60
N LEU A 140 16.19 -13.67 -5.75
CA LEU A 140 17.60 -13.88 -6.08
C LEU A 140 17.86 -15.20 -6.82
N LYS A 141 16.83 -15.99 -7.13
CA LYS A 141 16.96 -17.28 -7.84
C LYS A 141 17.80 -17.13 -9.12
N GLY A 142 18.84 -17.96 -9.25
CA GLY A 142 19.75 -17.95 -10.40
C GLY A 142 20.93 -16.98 -10.29
N ARG A 143 21.05 -16.23 -9.18
CA ARG A 143 22.24 -15.42 -8.91
C ARG A 143 23.33 -16.27 -8.25
N ASN A 144 24.56 -16.12 -8.74
CA ASN A 144 25.74 -16.83 -8.19
C ASN A 144 26.46 -16.04 -7.09
N LYS A 145 26.10 -14.77 -6.89
CA LYS A 145 26.70 -13.87 -5.90
C LYS A 145 25.66 -12.86 -5.40
N VAL A 146 25.68 -12.59 -4.11
CA VAL A 146 24.93 -11.51 -3.45
C VAL A 146 25.96 -10.65 -2.72
N ILE A 147 25.85 -9.33 -2.85
CA ILE A 147 26.66 -8.38 -2.09
C ILE A 147 25.70 -7.73 -1.11
N ILE A 148 26.00 -7.83 0.18
CA ILE A 148 25.23 -7.22 1.25
C ILE A 148 26.09 -6.09 1.79
N ASP A 149 25.58 -4.87 1.67
CA ASP A 149 26.17 -3.71 2.31
C ASP A 149 25.53 -3.53 3.68
N ILE A 150 26.33 -3.29 4.71
CA ILE A 150 25.87 -3.17 6.09
C ILE A 150 26.38 -1.82 6.60
N ASP A 151 25.55 -0.81 6.44
CA ASP A 151 25.80 0.50 7.02
C ASP A 151 25.11 0.61 8.39
N ALA A 152 25.84 1.08 9.39
CA ALA A 152 25.24 1.50 10.64
C ALA A 152 24.59 2.87 10.43
N ARG A 153 23.29 2.98 10.73
CA ARG A 153 22.60 4.25 10.84
C ARG A 153 22.63 4.69 12.31
N ASP A 154 23.11 5.89 12.58
CA ASP A 154 22.97 6.52 13.89
C ASP A 154 21.50 6.86 14.14
N ASP A 155 20.99 6.50 15.31
CA ASP A 155 19.66 6.86 15.78
C ASP A 155 19.83 7.63 17.09
N SER A 156 19.98 8.95 16.94
CA SER A 156 20.26 9.84 18.06
C SER A 156 19.13 9.77 19.08
N THR A 157 19.48 9.50 20.34
CA THR A 157 18.48 9.56 21.43
C THR A 157 17.97 10.98 21.61
N TYR A 158 16.67 11.14 21.88
CA TYR A 158 16.14 12.43 22.27
C TYR A 158 16.55 12.78 23.71
N GLY A 159 17.28 13.89 23.89
CA GLY A 159 17.71 14.39 25.20
C GLY A 159 18.72 13.48 25.91
N THR A 160 18.74 13.52 27.25
CA THR A 160 19.65 12.73 28.10
C THR A 160 19.02 11.40 28.53
N GLN A 161 18.58 10.59 27.58
CA GLN A 161 18.08 9.25 27.89
C GLN A 161 19.22 8.37 28.43
N GLN A 162 18.94 7.63 29.52
CA GLN A 162 19.88 6.68 30.09
C GLN A 162 20.19 5.59 29.05
N LEU A 163 21.46 5.19 28.91
CA LEU A 163 21.98 4.28 27.87
C LEU A 163 22.14 4.87 26.45
N SER A 164 22.08 6.20 26.29
CA SER A 164 22.33 6.85 24.99
C SER A 164 23.73 6.59 24.40
N MET A 165 24.72 6.25 25.24
CA MET A 165 26.08 5.89 24.83
C MET A 165 26.18 4.61 23.97
N PHE A 166 25.11 3.81 23.86
CA PHE A 166 25.10 2.56 23.09
C PHE A 166 24.50 2.70 21.68
N ASN A 167 24.02 3.89 21.31
CA ASN A 167 23.62 4.19 19.94
C ASN A 167 24.84 4.74 19.19
N GLY A 168 25.17 4.11 18.07
CA GLY A 168 26.50 4.14 17.47
C GLY A 168 26.99 5.53 17.06
N VAL A 169 28.04 6.02 17.74
CA VAL A 169 28.81 7.18 17.29
C VAL A 169 29.77 6.70 16.19
N LEU A 170 29.47 7.04 14.93
CA LEU A 170 30.47 7.02 13.85
C LEU A 170 30.88 8.47 13.59
N TRP A 171 32.18 8.73 13.69
CA TRP A 171 32.83 10.02 13.51
C TRP A 171 32.71 10.54 12.08
#